data_AF-A0A7G3FQA0-F1
#
_entry.id   AF-A0A7G3FQA0-F1
#
_cell.length_a   1.000
_cell.length_b   1.000
_cell.length_c   1.000
_cell.angle_alpha   90.00
_cell.angle_beta   90.00
_cell.angle_gamma   90.00
#
_symmetry.space_group_name_H-M   'P 1'
#
loop_
_entity.id
_entity.type
_entity.pdbx_description
1 polymer ?
#
loop_
_entity_poly.entity_id
_entity_poly.type
_entity_poly.pdbx_seq_one_letter_code
_entity_poly.pdbx_strand_id
1 'polypeptide(L)' 'MDANMNLTFSQILELIRNLPGDQKIKISQELEKETIGAKLTELLKAFRTDKLSMDEITAEVEQVRQDLYEKRTSH' A
#
# COMPACT_ATOMS: atom_id res chain seq x y z
N MET A 1 11.88 31.09 19.59
CA MET A 1 13.04 30.97 18.69
C MET A 1 13.09 29.52 18.30
N ASP A 2 12.47 29.16 17.18
CA ASP A 2 12.43 27.78 16.72
C ASP A 2 13.78 27.49 16.04
N ALA A 3 14.66 26.83 16.79
CA ALA A 3 15.98 26.47 16.32
C ALA A 3 15.82 25.44 15.20
N ASN A 4 15.93 25.90 13.96
CA ASN A 4 15.95 25.05 12.77
C ASN A 4 17.32 24.34 12.73
N MET A 5 17.45 23.29 13.56
CA MET A 5 18.65 22.47 13.57
C MET A 5 18.63 21.59 12.33
N ASN A 6 19.55 21.86 11.39
CA ASN A 6 19.83 20.97 10.26
C ASN A 6 20.51 19.70 10.78
N LEU A 7 19.75 18.84 11.47
CA LEU A 7 20.22 17.53 11.92
C LEU A 7 20.16 16.56 10.75
N THR A 8 21.29 15.91 10.51
CA THR A 8 21.37 14.77 9.61
C THR A 8 20.72 13.54 10.25
N PHE A 9 20.25 12.61 9.43
CA PHE A 9 19.61 11.37 9.91
C PHE A 9 20.49 10.59 10.90
N SER A 10 21.81 10.54 10.66
CA SER A 10 22.77 9.90 11.56
C SER A 10 22.80 10.55 12.95
N GLN A 11 22.76 11.88 13.02
CA GLN A 11 22.71 12.62 14.29
C GLN A 11 21.41 12.37 15.05
N ILE A 12 20.28 12.32 14.35
CA ILE A 12 18.98 11.97 14.95
C ILE A 12 19.02 10.54 15.49
N LEU A 13 19.60 9.60 14.75
CA LEU A 13 19.71 8.21 15.15
C LEU A 13 20.58 8.04 16.40
N GLU A 14 21.70 8.75 16.48
CA GLU A 14 22.57 8.76 17.67
C GLU A 14 21.86 9.33 18.89
N LEU A 15 21.10 10.42 18.73
CA LEU A 15 20.28 10.97 19.80
C LEU A 15 19.28 9.93 20.31
N ILE A 16 18.54 9.28 19.42
CA ILE A 16 17.56 8.25 19.79
C ILE A 16 18.23 7.06 20.50
N ARG A 17 19.42 6.64 20.05
CA ARG A 17 20.17 5.55 20.69
C ARG A 17 20.57 5.87 22.14
N ASN A 18 20.88 7.12 22.43
CA ASN A 18 21.27 7.59 23.75
C ASN A 18 20.07 7.82 24.71
N LEU A 19 18.82 7.75 24.23
CA LEU A 19 17.64 7.92 25.08
C LEU A 19 17.37 6.69 25.96
N PRO A 20 16.76 6.89 27.16
CA PRO A 20 16.27 5.81 28.00
C PRO A 20 15.16 5.01 27.31
N GLY A 21 14.99 3.74 27.70
CA GLY A 21 14.06 2.80 27.08
C GLY A 21 12.63 3.34 26.94
N ASP A 22 12.13 4.00 27.99
CA ASP A 22 10.78 4.56 28.03
C ASP A 22 10.53 5.63 26.97
N GLN A 23 11.55 6.45 26.68
CA GLN A 23 11.47 7.49 25.67
C GLN A 23 11.59 6.92 24.26
N LYS A 24 12.37 5.84 24.07
CA LYS A 24 12.40 5.08 22.80
C LYS A 24 11.04 4.49 22.48
N ILE A 25 10.33 3.96 23.48
CA ILE A 25 8.98 3.42 23.31
C ILE A 25 8.01 4.54 22.86
N LYS A 26 8.04 5.71 23.53
CA LYS A 26 7.20 6.84 23.14
C LYS A 26 7.47 7.32 21.71
N ILE A 27 8.74 7.43 21.32
CA ILE A 27 9.14 7.81 19.95
C ILE A 27 8.65 6.76 18.94
N SER A 28 8.79 5.47 19.26
CA SER A 28 8.30 4.39 18.40
C SER A 28 6.79 4.48 18.19
N GLN A 29 6.01 4.75 19.24
CA GLN A 29 4.56 4.89 19.15
C GLN A 29 4.14 6.08 18.29
N GLU A 30 4.83 7.22 18.43
CA GLU A 30 4.49 8.42 17.67
C GLU A 30 4.90 8.27 16.19
N LEU A 31 6.08 7.72 15.91
CA LEU A 31 6.50 7.36 14.56
C LEU A 31 5.57 6.32 13.92
N GLU A 32 5.05 5.38 14.70
CA GLU A 32 4.10 4.39 14.19
C GLU A 32 2.78 5.05 13.78
N LYS A 33 2.25 6.00 14.56
CA LYS A 33 1.06 6.78 14.18
C LYS A 33 1.29 7.61 12.92
N GLU A 34 2.45 8.23 12.77
CA GLU A 34 2.78 9.02 11.57
C GLU A 34 2.98 8.13 10.34
N THR A 35 3.58 6.96 10.51
CA THR A 35 3.90 6.04 9.40
C THR A 35 2.76 5.09 9.04
N ILE A 36 1.71 4.98 9.85
CA ILE A 36 0.58 4.05 9.61
C ILE A 36 -0.10 4.32 8.26
N GLY A 37 -0.23 5.59 7.87
CA GLY A 37 -0.81 5.98 6.58
C GLY A 37 0.05 5.56 5.39
N ALA A 38 1.38 5.65 5.54
CA ALA A 38 2.32 5.20 4.52
C ALA A 38 2.30 3.67 4.37
N LYS A 39 2.32 2.94 5.50
CA LYS A 39 2.19 1.47 5.52
C LYS A 39 0.87 1.00 4.91
N LEU A 40 -0.24 1.66 5.24
CA LEU A 40 -1.55 1.37 4.65
C LEU A 40 -1.55 1.63 3.15
N THR A 41 -0.94 2.74 2.70
CA THR A 41 -0.83 3.06 1.28
C THR A 41 -0.02 2.01 0.51
N GLU A 42 1.08 1.55 1.09
CA GLU A 42 1.91 0.49 0.52
C GLU A 42 1.14 -0.83 0.43
N LEU A 43 0.41 -1.18 1.48
CA LEU A 43 -0.46 -2.35 1.51
C LEU A 43 -1.56 -2.26 0.44
N LEU A 44 -2.25 -1.12 0.34
CA LEU A 44 -3.27 -0.89 -0.70
C LEU A 44 -2.69 -0.94 -2.12
N LYS A 45 -1.43 -0.55 -2.32
CA LYS A 45 -0.76 -0.73 -3.62
C LYS A 45 -0.50 -2.19 -3.93
N ALA A 46 -0.11 -2.99 -2.94
CA ALA A 46 0.09 -4.43 -3.13
C ALA A 46 -1.23 -5.17 -3.41
N PHE A 47 -2.35 -4.70 -2.83
CA PHE A 47 -3.70 -5.25 -3.06
C PHE A 47 -4.43 -4.62 -4.26
N ARG A 48 -3.84 -3.64 -4.95
CA ARG A 48 -4.43 -3.14 -6.19
C ARG A 48 -4.31 -4.24 -7.23
N THR A 49 -5.44 -4.86 -7.53
CA THR A 49 -5.60 -5.71 -8.70
C THR A 49 -5.29 -4.91 -9.96
N ASP A 50 -4.70 -5.56 -10.95
CA ASP A 50 -4.62 -5.01 -12.30
C ASP A 50 -6.02 -4.54 -12.71
N LYS A 51 -6.09 -3.32 -13.25
CA LYS A 51 -7.36 -2.78 -13.72
C LYS A 51 -7.88 -3.74 -14.80
N LEU A 52 -9.01 -4.38 -14.53
CA LEU A 52 -9.73 -5.20 -15.50
C LEU A 52 -9.84 -4.41 -16.82
N SER A 53 -9.16 -4.89 -17.84
CA SER A 53 -9.11 -4.22 -19.14
C SER A 53 -10.42 -4.45 -19.89
N MET A 54 -10.79 -3.51 -20.78
CA MET A 54 -11.97 -3.70 -21.63
C MET A 54 -11.81 -4.94 -22.53
N ASP A 55 -10.58 -5.27 -22.92
CA ASP A 55 -10.29 -6.44 -23.74
C ASP A 55 -10.57 -7.75 -23.00
N GLU A 56 -10.20 -7.86 -21.72
CA GLU A 56 -10.54 -9.01 -20.87
C GLU A 56 -12.05 -9.16 -20.68
N ILE A 57 -12.76 -8.04 -20.50
CA ILE A 57 -14.23 -8.04 -20.41
C ILE A 57 -14.84 -8.53 -21.73
N THR A 58 -14.36 -8.02 -22.86
CA THR A 58 -14.85 -8.41 -24.18
C THR A 58 -14.59 -9.89 -24.44
N ALA A 59 -13.40 -10.40 -24.11
CA ALA A 59 -13.06 -11.81 -24.28
C ALA A 59 -14.03 -12.72 -23.51
N GLU A 60 -14.29 -12.43 -22.24
CA GLU A 60 -15.23 -13.20 -21.41
C GLU A 60 -16.66 -13.14 -21.98
N VAL A 61 -17.11 -11.95 -22.39
CA VAL A 61 -18.46 -11.76 -22.97
C VAL A 61 -18.62 -12.54 -24.28
N GLU A 62 -17.62 -12.51 -25.16
CA GLU A 62 -17.67 -13.24 -26.43
C GLU A 62 -17.62 -14.76 -26.21
N GLN A 63 -16.83 -15.23 -25.25
CA GLN A 63 -16.81 -16.64 -24.87
C GLN A 63 -18.19 -17.11 -24.39
N VAL A 64 -18.81 -16.38 -23.46
CA VAL A 64 -20.16 -16.69 -22.98
C VAL A 64 -21.19 -16.61 -24.11
N ARG A 65 -21.05 -15.65 -25.02
CA ARG A 65 -21.95 -15.52 -26.18
C ARG A 65 -21.84 -16.75 -27.08
N GLN A 66 -20.62 -17.22 -27.36
CA GLN A 66 -20.39 -18.39 -28.19
C GLN A 66 -21.00 -19.66 -27.54
N ASP A 67 -20.75 -19.90 -26.25
CA ASP A 67 -21.31 -21.03 -25.52
C ASP A 67 -22.85 -21.05 -25.57
N LEU A 68 -23.48 -19.88 -25.50
CA LEU A 68 -24.94 -19.76 -25.60
C LEU A 68 -25.46 -20.04 -27.01
N TYR A 69 -24.73 -19.62 -28.04
CA TYR A 69 -25.06 -19.93 -29.43
C TYR A 69 -24.95 -21.43 -29.69
N GLU A 70 -23.84 -22.05 -29.31
CA GLU A 70 -23.60 -23.48 -29.49
C GLU A 70 -24.70 -24.31 -28.85
N LYS A 71 -25.09 -23.99 -27.60
CA LYS A 71 -26.21 -24.64 -26.90
C LYS A 71 -27.56 -24.48 -27.60
N ARG A 72 -27.80 -23.35 -28.27
CA ARG A 72 -29.05 -23.13 -29.03
C ARG A 72 -29.06 -23.86 -30.37
N THR A 73 -27.91 -23.99 -31.02
CA THR A 73 -27.79 -24.62 -32.34
C THR A 73 -27.57 -26.14 -32.27
N SER A 74 -27.21 -26.68 -31.10
CA SER A 74 -27.10 -28.12 -30.86
C SER A 74 -28.43 -28.79 -30.48
N HIS A 75 -29.55 -28.06 -30.53
CA HIS A 75 -30.93 -28.54 -30.40
C HIS A 75 -31.67 -28.39 -31.73
#